data_AF-A0A4Y2TIV1-F1
#
_entry.id   AF-A0A4Y2TIV1-F1
#
_cell.length_a   1.000
_cell.length_b   1.000
_cell.length_c   1.000
_cell.angle_alpha   90.00
_cell.angle_beta   90.00
_cell.angle_gamma   90.00
#
_symmetry.space_group_name_H-M   'P 1'
#
loop_
_entity.id
_entity.type
_entity.pdbx_description
1 polymer ?
#
loop_
_entity_poly.entity_id
_entity_poly.type
_entity_poly.pdbx_seq_one_letter_code
_entity_poly.pdbx_strand_id
1 'polypeptide(L)'
;MCFKCSDFYHSARNSHRKPRCIKCNEEHETRNCPIKTKIEKPTCINCKQIGHLASWQGCPNYPNINIKKSPTYAPKLKLNLNRKEKPTEIPKIAPNKQDLNDKFSDFERNFNALQIINNAFKRFPNLIQISEQIKVAENDPEIFNLLSKITKI
;
A
#
# COMPACT_ATOMS: atom_id res chain seq x y z
N MET A 1 4.98 17.80 1.96
CA MET A 1 6.44 17.60 1.97
C MET A 1 6.87 17.25 0.57
N CYS A 2 7.95 17.85 0.08
CA CYS A 2 8.49 17.64 -1.25
C CYS A 2 9.31 16.36 -1.29
N PHE A 3 8.96 15.39 -2.14
CA PHE A 3 9.72 14.13 -2.26
C PHE A 3 11.10 14.27 -2.91
N LYS A 4 11.36 15.41 -3.57
CA LYS A 4 12.65 15.69 -4.22
C LYS A 4 13.67 16.18 -3.21
N CYS A 5 13.38 17.26 -2.48
CA CYS A 5 14.32 17.88 -1.55
C CYS A 5 13.99 17.65 -0.07
N SER A 6 12.92 16.92 0.24
CA SER A 6 12.48 16.59 1.60
C SER A 6 12.12 17.82 2.47
N ASP A 7 11.84 18.97 1.85
CA ASP A 7 11.39 20.19 2.53
C ASP A 7 9.85 20.31 2.55
N PHE A 8 9.37 21.26 3.33
CA PHE A 8 7.96 21.61 3.41
C PHE A 8 7.58 22.75 2.46
N TYR A 9 6.28 23.07 2.40
CA TYR A 9 5.70 24.22 1.68
C TYR A 9 5.68 24.17 0.14
N HIS A 10 6.10 23.08 -0.49
CA HIS A 10 5.97 22.91 -1.94
C HIS A 10 5.86 21.44 -2.37
N SER A 11 5.45 21.25 -3.63
CA SER A 11 5.34 19.95 -4.29
C SER A 11 6.61 19.63 -5.09
N ALA A 12 6.91 18.34 -5.28
CA ALA A 12 8.08 17.88 -6.03
C ALA A 12 8.15 18.42 -7.46
N ARG A 13 6.99 18.60 -8.12
CA ARG A 13 6.89 19.12 -9.49
C ARG A 13 7.38 20.56 -9.64
N ASN A 14 7.25 21.38 -8.59
CA ASN A 14 7.66 22.78 -8.59
C ASN A 14 8.93 23.02 -7.75
N SER A 15 9.75 21.97 -7.56
CA SER A 15 10.96 22.05 -6.75
C SER A 15 12.18 22.33 -7.63
N HIS A 16 12.71 23.55 -7.51
CA HIS A 16 13.98 23.96 -8.12
C HIS A 16 15.22 23.53 -7.31
N ARG A 17 15.02 22.82 -6.19
CA ARG A 17 16.11 22.33 -5.34
C ARG A 17 16.68 21.02 -5.88
N LYS A 18 17.96 20.77 -5.57
CA LYS A 18 18.61 19.47 -5.80
C LYS A 18 17.88 18.37 -5.01
N PRO A 19 17.87 17.13 -5.52
CA PRO A 19 17.33 16.01 -4.79
C PRO A 19 18.14 15.76 -3.52
N ARG A 20 17.45 15.41 -2.42
CA ARG A 20 18.04 15.12 -1.12
C ARG A 20 17.37 13.91 -0.51
N CYS A 21 18.17 12.92 -0.13
CA CYS A 21 17.69 11.67 0.42
C CYS A 21 17.21 11.85 1.86
N ILE A 22 15.99 11.40 2.16
CA ILE A 22 15.42 11.50 3.52
C ILE A 22 16.13 10.57 4.52
N LYS A 23 16.81 9.52 4.04
CA LYS A 23 17.49 8.52 4.87
C LYS A 23 18.87 8.99 5.34
N CYS A 24 19.68 9.49 4.42
CA CYS A 24 21.09 9.81 4.65
C CYS A 24 21.48 11.26 4.39
N ASN A 25 20.55 12.14 4.00
CA ASN A 25 20.79 13.56 3.73
C ASN A 25 21.72 13.87 2.52
N GLU A 26 22.13 12.86 1.77
CA GLU A 26 22.97 13.02 0.57
C GLU A 26 22.21 13.50 -0.67
N GLU A 27 22.93 14.04 -1.66
CA GLU A 27 22.38 14.60 -2.91
C GLU A 27 21.93 13.51 -3.90
N HIS A 28 20.90 12.74 -3.54
CA HIS A 28 20.25 11.78 -4.42
C HIS A 28 18.78 11.55 -4.04
N GLU A 29 18.03 10.94 -4.95
CA GLU A 29 16.65 10.53 -4.65
C GLU A 29 16.63 9.29 -3.74
N THR A 30 15.69 9.23 -2.80
CA THR A 30 15.57 8.13 -1.81
C THR A 30 15.56 6.72 -2.43
N ARG A 31 15.08 6.58 -3.68
CA ARG A 31 15.10 5.31 -4.44
C ARG A 31 16.50 4.82 -4.80
N ASN A 32 17.45 5.73 -4.98
CA ASN A 32 18.84 5.44 -5.35
C ASN A 32 19.77 5.40 -4.13
N CYS A 33 19.19 5.39 -2.92
CA CYS A 33 19.97 5.38 -1.70
C CYS A 33 20.69 4.04 -1.51
N PRO A 34 22.00 4.02 -1.19
CA PRO A 34 22.72 2.78 -0.89
C PRO A 34 22.20 2.11 0.38
N ILE A 35 21.58 2.86 1.28
CA ILE A 35 20.98 2.35 2.52
C ILE A 35 19.63 1.69 2.23
N LYS A 36 19.67 0.37 2.06
CA LYS A 36 18.48 -0.49 1.90
C LYS A 36 18.00 -1.10 3.22
N THR A 37 18.84 -1.10 4.25
CA THR A 37 18.55 -1.64 5.58
C THR A 37 17.83 -0.62 6.47
N LYS A 38 17.22 -1.12 7.56
CA LYS A 38 16.57 -0.28 8.57
C LYS A 38 17.65 0.52 9.32
N ILE A 39 17.48 1.84 9.39
CA ILE A 39 18.33 2.72 10.20
C ILE A 39 17.74 2.76 11.61
N GLU A 40 18.49 2.32 12.62
CA GLU A 40 18.01 2.27 14.01
C GLU A 40 17.77 3.66 14.61
N LYS A 41 18.64 4.61 14.30
CA LYS A 41 18.61 5.97 14.84
C LYS A 41 18.64 6.98 13.69
N PRO A 42 17.53 7.12 12.92
CA PRO A 42 17.48 8.07 11.82
C PRO A 42 17.59 9.49 12.37
N THR A 43 18.29 10.35 11.63
CA THR A 43 18.39 11.77 11.95
C THR A 43 17.45 12.56 11.05
N CYS A 44 16.64 13.43 11.63
CA CYS A 44 15.74 14.28 10.90
C CYS A 44 16.53 15.38 10.19
N ILE A 45 16.45 15.45 8.87
CA ILE A 45 17.11 16.51 8.08
C ILE A 45 16.59 17.92 8.39
N ASN A 46 15.35 18.06 8.88
CA ASN A 46 14.70 19.36 9.09
C ASN A 46 14.93 19.92 10.50
N CYS A 47 14.99 19.07 11.53
CA CYS A 47 15.25 19.51 12.92
C CYS A 47 16.58 19.00 13.51
N LYS A 48 17.33 18.18 12.77
CA LYS A 48 18.62 17.60 13.17
C LYS A 48 18.57 16.71 14.42
N GLN A 49 17.37 16.36 14.91
CA GLN A 49 17.20 15.45 16.03
C GLN A 49 17.27 13.99 15.58
N ILE A 50 17.80 13.15 16.46
CA ILE A 50 17.90 11.70 16.26
C ILE A 50 16.62 11.03 16.75
N GLY A 51 16.20 9.96 16.07
CA GLY A 51 15.06 9.13 16.45
C GLY A 51 13.87 9.22 15.48
N HIS A 52 13.87 10.14 14.53
CA HIS A 52 12.83 10.24 13.51
C HIS A 52 13.34 10.77 12.17
N LEU A 53 12.57 10.48 11.11
CA LEU A 53 12.78 11.03 9.76
C LEU A 53 12.01 12.34 9.59
N ALA A 54 12.41 13.17 8.62
CA ALA A 54 11.76 14.46 8.40
C ALA A 54 10.27 14.40 7.98
N SER A 55 9.78 13.23 7.57
CA SER A 55 8.35 13.02 7.28
C SER A 55 7.51 12.76 8.54
N TRP A 56 8.13 12.66 9.72
CA TRP A 56 7.42 12.39 10.95
C TRP A 56 6.62 13.63 11.41
N GLN A 57 5.31 13.45 11.62
CA GLN A 57 4.40 14.54 11.97
C GLN A 57 4.65 15.13 13.36
N GLY A 58 5.28 14.38 14.26
CA GLY A 58 5.66 14.88 15.59
C GLY A 58 6.94 15.71 15.61
N CYS A 59 7.59 15.92 14.46
CA CYS A 59 8.81 16.71 14.40
C CYS A 59 8.50 18.16 14.83
N PRO A 60 9.34 18.79 15.68
CA PRO A 60 9.11 20.17 16.12
C PRO A 60 9.10 21.18 14.97
N ASN A 61 9.79 20.86 13.86
CA ASN A 61 9.83 21.67 12.64
C ASN A 61 8.81 21.20 11.58
N TYR A 62 7.91 20.26 11.93
CA TYR A 62 6.84 19.87 11.03
C TYR A 62 5.88 21.04 10.85
N PRO A 63 5.49 21.39 9.62
CA PRO A 63 4.62 22.53 9.37
C PRO A 63 3.26 22.27 10.01
N ASN A 64 2.94 23.04 11.05
CA ASN A 64 1.59 23.18 11.57
C ASN A 64 0.79 24.03 10.58
N ILE A 65 0.31 23.38 9.52
CA ILE A 65 -0.64 24.00 8.62
C ILE A 65 -1.94 24.08 9.41
N ASN A 66 -2.17 25.22 10.07
CA ASN A 66 -3.48 25.61 10.56
C ASN A 66 -4.36 25.80 9.34
N ILE A 67 -4.88 24.69 8.79
CA ILE A 67 -5.98 24.72 7.86
C ILE A 67 -7.12 25.25 8.73
N LYS A 68 -7.31 26.58 8.75
CA LYS A 68 -8.60 27.16 9.09
C LYS A 68 -9.55 26.43 8.15
N LYS A 69 -10.28 25.44 8.68
CA LYS A 69 -11.30 24.73 7.92
C LYS A 69 -12.29 25.83 7.55
N SER A 70 -12.13 26.43 6.37
CA SER A 70 -13.17 27.24 5.76
C SER A 70 -14.42 26.40 5.90
N PRO A 71 -15.51 26.90 6.53
CA PRO A 71 -16.66 26.07 6.82
C PRO A 71 -17.06 25.37 5.52
N THR A 72 -16.80 24.06 5.46
CA THR A 72 -17.19 23.24 4.32
C THR A 72 -18.68 23.47 4.14
N TYR A 73 -19.20 23.55 2.92
CA TYR A 73 -20.61 23.87 2.63
C TYR A 73 -21.64 22.88 3.23
N ALA A 74 -21.20 21.88 4.00
CA ALA A 74 -22.03 20.86 4.63
C ALA A 74 -23.04 21.37 5.69
N PRO A 75 -22.78 22.40 6.52
CA PRO A 75 -23.76 22.91 7.49
C PRO A 75 -24.99 23.53 6.81
N LYS A 76 -24.86 24.09 5.60
CA LYS A 76 -25.99 24.69 4.86
C LYS A 76 -26.98 23.66 4.30
N LEU A 77 -26.59 22.38 4.25
CA LEU A 77 -27.46 21.28 3.81
C LEU A 77 -28.41 20.80 4.92
N LYS A 78 -28.08 21.01 6.21
CA LYS A 78 -28.96 20.58 7.31
C LYS A 78 -30.19 21.47 7.50
N LEU A 79 -30.14 22.73 7.06
CA LEU A 79 -31.24 23.69 7.21
C LEU A 79 -32.30 23.60 6.09
N ASN A 80 -32.01 22.94 4.97
CA ASN A 80 -32.88 22.92 3.79
C ASN A 80 -33.61 21.59 3.55
N LEU A 81 -33.65 20.69 4.55
CA LEU A 81 -34.30 19.37 4.44
C LEU A 81 -35.83 19.40 4.29
N ASN A 82 -36.47 20.58 4.21
CA ASN A 82 -37.93 20.70 4.17
C ASN A 82 -38.49 21.46 2.95
N ARG A 83 -37.70 21.73 1.91
CA ARG A 83 -38.24 22.32 0.67
C ARG A 83 -38.28 21.29 -0.45
N LYS A 84 -39.49 20.82 -0.78
CA LYS A 84 -39.76 19.97 -1.95
C LYS A 84 -39.60 20.83 -3.21
N GLU A 85 -38.46 20.78 -3.87
CA GLU A 85 -38.31 21.32 -5.22
C GLU A 85 -37.70 20.28 -6.17
N LYS A 86 -38.30 20.24 -7.36
CA LYS A 86 -38.18 19.24 -8.43
C LYS A 86 -36.80 19.33 -9.10
N PRO A 87 -36.06 18.22 -9.32
CA PRO A 87 -34.74 18.30 -9.94
C PRO A 87 -34.82 18.68 -11.42
N THR A 88 -34.14 19.76 -11.81
CA THR A 88 -33.75 20.01 -13.21
C THR A 88 -32.38 19.37 -13.45
N GLU A 89 -32.25 18.70 -14.59
CA GLU A 89 -31.19 17.74 -14.91
C GLU A 89 -29.81 18.39 -15.12
N ILE A 90 -28.80 17.81 -14.48
CA ILE A 90 -27.38 17.93 -14.85
C ILE A 90 -26.97 16.53 -15.31
N PRO A 91 -26.24 16.34 -16.43
CA PRO A 91 -25.81 15.03 -16.89
C PRO A 91 -24.92 14.35 -15.84
N LYS A 92 -25.48 13.38 -15.14
CA LYS A 92 -24.75 12.51 -14.21
C LYS A 92 -24.17 11.37 -15.04
N ILE A 93 -22.87 11.39 -15.32
CA ILE A 93 -22.16 10.12 -15.45
C ILE A 93 -21.94 9.63 -14.01
N ALA A 94 -22.95 8.95 -13.48
CA ALA A 94 -22.85 8.26 -12.21
C ALA A 94 -21.95 7.02 -12.40
N PRO A 95 -20.94 6.78 -11.54
CA PRO A 95 -20.35 5.45 -11.47
C PRO A 95 -21.47 4.49 -11.08
N ASN A 96 -21.69 3.47 -11.90
CA ASN A 96 -22.72 2.47 -11.63
C ASN A 96 -22.42 1.82 -10.28
N LYS A 97 -23.37 1.84 -9.34
CA LYS A 97 -23.25 1.18 -8.04
C LYS A 97 -23.05 -0.33 -8.18
N GLN A 98 -23.44 -0.91 -9.32
CA GLN A 98 -23.14 -2.30 -9.67
C GLN A 98 -21.64 -2.51 -9.90
N ASP A 99 -20.96 -1.66 -10.67
CA ASP A 99 -19.51 -1.77 -10.97
C ASP A 99 -18.63 -1.73 -9.71
N LEU A 100 -19.04 -0.98 -8.67
CA LEU A 100 -18.33 -0.95 -7.39
C LEU A 100 -18.57 -2.19 -6.52
N ASN A 101 -19.80 -2.72 -6.50
CA ASN A 101 -20.12 -3.96 -5.78
C ASN A 101 -19.51 -5.18 -6.49
N ASP A 102 -19.51 -5.21 -7.82
CA ASP A 102 -18.92 -6.28 -8.62
C ASP A 102 -17.41 -6.35 -8.38
N LYS A 103 -16.71 -5.21 -8.38
CA LYS A 103 -15.27 -5.14 -8.05
C LYS A 103 -14.95 -5.57 -6.62
N PHE A 104 -15.82 -5.26 -5.66
CA PHE A 104 -15.62 -5.71 -4.28
C PHE A 104 -15.85 -7.23 -4.15
N SER A 105 -16.85 -7.77 -4.87
CA SER A 105 -17.12 -9.22 -4.94
C SER A 105 -16.01 -10.00 -5.64
N ASP A 106 -15.40 -9.44 -6.69
CA ASP A 106 -14.26 -10.04 -7.39
C ASP A 106 -13.03 -10.06 -6.47
N PHE A 107 -12.80 -8.97 -5.73
CA PHE A 107 -11.70 -8.90 -4.78
C PHE A 107 -11.83 -9.95 -3.67
N GLU A 108 -13.03 -10.09 -3.09
CA GLU A 108 -13.30 -11.07 -2.04
C GLU A 108 -13.15 -12.51 -2.53
N ARG A 109 -13.63 -12.80 -3.75
CA ARG A 109 -13.41 -14.10 -4.41
C ARG A 109 -11.92 -14.39 -4.62
N ASN A 110 -11.17 -13.42 -5.12
CA ASN A 110 -9.74 -13.58 -5.35
C ASN A 110 -8.96 -13.77 -4.04
N PHE A 111 -9.32 -13.04 -2.97
CA PHE A 111 -8.70 -13.21 -1.66
C PHE A 111 -8.99 -14.58 -1.05
N ASN A 112 -10.24 -15.06 -1.15
CA ASN A 112 -10.62 -16.39 -0.71
C ASN A 112 -9.85 -17.48 -1.49
N ALA A 113 -9.67 -17.32 -2.80
CA ALA A 113 -8.86 -18.22 -3.61
C ALA A 113 -7.39 -18.27 -3.12
N LEU A 114 -6.78 -17.13 -2.80
CA LEU A 114 -5.43 -17.08 -2.23
C LEU A 114 -5.33 -17.76 -0.87
N GLN A 115 -6.37 -17.63 -0.02
CA GLN A 115 -6.39 -18.35 1.26
C GLN A 115 -6.45 -19.87 1.07
N ILE A 116 -7.26 -20.36 0.12
CA ILE A 116 -7.34 -21.79 -0.20
C ILE A 116 -5.98 -22.33 -0.63
N ILE A 117 -5.31 -21.61 -1.53
CA ILE A 117 -3.97 -21.97 -2.02
C ILE A 117 -2.97 -22.01 -0.86
N ASN A 118 -2.95 -21.00 0.00
CA ASN A 118 -2.04 -20.94 1.15
C ASN A 118 -2.31 -22.08 2.15
N ASN A 119 -3.58 -22.37 2.42
CA ASN A 119 -3.98 -23.48 3.28
C ASN A 119 -3.56 -24.84 2.68
N ALA A 120 -3.65 -25.01 1.36
CA ALA A 120 -3.18 -26.21 0.68
C ALA A 120 -1.65 -26.40 0.83
N PHE A 121 -0.86 -25.33 0.66
CA PHE A 121 0.58 -25.38 0.87
C PHE A 121 0.96 -25.66 2.33
N LYS A 122 0.19 -25.16 3.31
CA LYS A 122 0.39 -25.52 4.72
C LYS A 122 0.09 -26.99 5.00
N ARG A 123 -0.94 -27.55 4.34
CA ARG A 123 -1.32 -28.96 4.50
C ARG A 123 -0.32 -29.91 3.85
N PHE A 124 0.26 -29.51 2.71
CA PHE A 124 1.21 -30.30 1.94
C PHE A 124 2.50 -29.51 1.64
N PRO A 125 3.37 -29.30 2.64
CA PRO A 125 4.57 -28.45 2.48
C PRO A 125 5.56 -29.01 1.44
N ASN A 126 5.61 -30.33 1.27
CA ASN A 126 6.54 -31.01 0.36
C ASN A 126 5.95 -31.27 -1.04
N LEU A 127 4.74 -30.77 -1.34
CA LEU A 127 4.02 -31.10 -2.58
C LEU A 127 4.82 -30.73 -3.85
N ILE A 128 5.41 -29.53 -3.87
CA ILE A 128 6.17 -29.04 -5.03
C ILE A 128 7.41 -29.92 -5.24
N GLN A 129 8.20 -30.14 -4.19
CA GLN A 129 9.42 -30.95 -4.26
C GLN A 129 9.14 -32.38 -4.71
N ILE A 130 8.08 -33.01 -4.19
CA ILE A 130 7.71 -34.37 -4.58
C ILE A 130 7.22 -34.40 -6.04
N SER A 131 6.47 -33.38 -6.49
CA SER A 131 6.02 -33.30 -7.89
C SER A 131 7.18 -33.20 -8.88
N GLU A 132 8.29 -32.56 -8.50
CA GLU A 132 9.51 -32.50 -9.31
C GLU A 132 10.23 -33.84 -9.32
N GLN A 133 10.30 -34.53 -8.17
CA GLN A 133 10.93 -35.85 -8.06
C GLN A 133 10.19 -36.91 -8.88
N ILE A 134 8.86 -36.86 -8.92
CA ILE A 134 8.05 -37.78 -9.74
C ILE A 134 8.35 -37.62 -11.24
N LYS A 135 8.68 -36.41 -11.72
CA LYS A 135 9.03 -36.19 -13.13
C LYS A 135 10.35 -36.85 -13.54
N VAL A 136 11.23 -37.13 -12.58
CA VAL A 136 12.57 -37.69 -12.80
C VAL A 136 12.61 -39.18 -12.44
N ALA A 137 11.62 -39.69 -11.72
CA ALA A 137 11.55 -41.09 -11.35
C ALA A 137 11.32 -41.99 -12.58
N GLU A 138 12.16 -43.01 -12.72
CA GLU A 138 12.10 -43.97 -13.84
C GLU A 138 11.35 -45.27 -13.45
N ASN A 139 11.17 -45.51 -12.15
CA ASN A 139 10.64 -46.76 -11.61
C ASN A 139 9.29 -46.56 -10.90
N ASP A 140 8.31 -47.41 -11.22
CA ASP A 140 6.99 -47.47 -10.55
C ASP A 140 7.05 -47.55 -9.00
N PRO A 141 7.91 -48.36 -8.35
CA PRO A 141 8.00 -48.39 -6.89
C PRO A 141 8.52 -47.07 -6.28
N GLU A 142 9.35 -46.32 -7.00
CA GLU A 142 9.82 -45.01 -6.54
C GLU A 142 8.71 -43.97 -6.60
N ILE A 143 7.92 -43.98 -7.67
CA ILE A 143 6.74 -43.11 -7.83
C ILE A 143 5.73 -43.39 -6.72
N PHE A 144 5.46 -44.66 -6.39
CA PHE A 144 4.56 -45.03 -5.31
C PHE A 144 5.03 -44.51 -3.94
N ASN A 145 6.32 -44.68 -3.63
CA ASN A 145 6.91 -44.19 -2.39
C ASN A 145 6.86 -42.65 -2.28
N LEU A 146 7.03 -41.93 -3.40
CA LEU A 146 6.89 -40.48 -3.46
C LEU A 146 5.43 -40.04 -3.25
N LEU A 147 4.46 -40.74 -3.84
CA LEU A 147 3.03 -40.44 -3.67
C LEU A 147 2.54 -40.67 -2.24
N SER A 148 2.97 -41.74 -1.57
CA SER A 148 2.63 -42.01 -0.14
C SER A 148 3.10 -40.88 0.79
N LYS A 149 4.25 -40.24 0.50
CA LYS A 149 4.75 -39.10 1.28
C LYS A 149 3.85 -37.85 1.19
N ILE A 150 3.04 -37.71 0.15
CA ILE A 150 2.07 -36.61 0.02
C ILE A 150 0.81 -36.92 0.85
N THR A 151 0.34 -38.16 0.82
CA THR A 151 -0.96 -38.55 1.39
C THR A 151 -0.93 -38.83 2.90
N LYS A 152 0.26 -38.97 3.52
CA LYS A 152 0.42 -39.40 4.93
C LYS A 152 -0.45 -40.64 5.25
N ILE A 153 -0.49 -41.59 4.33
CA ILE A 153 -0.98 -42.95 4.56
C ILE A 153 0.23 -43.82 4.84
#